data_AF-A0A1J5LA34-F1
#
_entry.id   AF-A0A1J5LA34-F1
#
_cell.length_a   1.000
_cell.length_b   1.000
_cell.length_c   1.000
_cell.angle_alpha   90.00
_cell.angle_beta   90.00
_cell.angle_gamma   90.00
#
_symmetry.space_group_name_H-M   'P 1'
#
loop_
_entity.id
_entity.type
_entity.pdbx_description
1 polymer ?
#
loop_
_entity_poly.entity_id
_entity_poly.type
_entity_poly.pdbx_seq_one_letter_code
_entity_poly.pdbx_strand_id
1 'polypeptide(L)'
;MIDADPALRPDPLPGDNDRALRPQGLSEFIGQAEARANLRIFIESARRRNEAMDHTLFHGPPGLGKTTLAQIIARELGVNFRMTSGPVLAKAGDLAAILTNLEARDVLFIDEIHRLNPAVEEVLYPALEDFELDLVIGEGPAARTVRIELQPFTLVGATTRMGLLTTPLRDRFGIPTRLQFYTIDELFEIVSRNARKLGAPAEDEGAREIARRARGTPRIAGRLLRRVVDFAVVEGDGTITRELADNALTRLGVDQLGLDGADRRYLRLVAENYGGGPVGIETMSAALSESRDALEEVIEPYLLQQGLIQRTPRGRMLAQKAWRHLGLAPPKSANDLFS
;
A
#
# COMPACT_ATOMS: atom_id res chain seq x y z
N MET A 1 0.52 -6.77 26.88
CA MET A 1 1.13 -6.49 25.56
C MET A 1 -0.01 -6.16 24.62
N ILE A 2 -0.13 -4.91 24.20
CA ILE A 2 -1.12 -4.52 23.18
C ILE A 2 -0.30 -4.34 21.91
N ASP A 3 -0.12 -5.39 21.14
CA ASP A 3 0.57 -5.35 19.86
C ASP A 3 -0.14 -4.36 18.92
N ALA A 4 0.57 -3.84 17.91
CA ALA A 4 -0.03 -2.93 16.93
C ALA A 4 -1.27 -3.59 16.30
N ASP A 5 -2.38 -2.85 16.18
CA ASP A 5 -3.66 -3.41 15.77
C ASP A 5 -3.56 -3.92 14.32
N PRO A 6 -3.72 -5.23 14.07
CA PRO A 6 -3.70 -5.77 12.72
C PRO A 6 -4.67 -5.06 11.77
N ALA A 7 -5.79 -4.52 12.27
CA ALA A 7 -6.76 -3.79 11.46
C ALA A 7 -6.20 -2.50 10.84
N LEU A 8 -5.19 -1.90 11.47
CA LEU A 8 -4.56 -0.64 11.06
C LEU A 8 -3.22 -0.84 10.37
N ARG A 9 -2.73 -2.08 10.28
CA ARG A 9 -1.52 -2.41 9.54
C ARG A 9 -1.77 -2.41 8.03
N PRO A 10 -0.78 -2.03 7.22
CA PRO A 10 -0.92 -2.12 5.79
C PRO A 10 -0.85 -3.55 5.26
N ASP A 11 -0.20 -4.49 5.96
CA ASP A 11 0.05 -5.85 5.47
C ASP A 11 -1.23 -6.64 5.20
N PRO A 12 -1.37 -7.38 4.09
CA PRO A 12 -2.56 -8.17 3.80
C PRO A 12 -2.91 -9.16 4.93
N LEU A 13 -4.20 -9.24 5.30
CA LEU A 13 -4.72 -10.21 6.27
C LEU A 13 -5.72 -11.19 5.62
N PRO A 14 -5.90 -12.40 6.21
CA PRO A 14 -7.01 -13.28 5.86
C PRO A 14 -8.35 -12.54 6.00
N GLY A 15 -9.09 -12.44 4.89
CA GLY A 15 -10.35 -11.66 4.80
C GLY A 15 -10.26 -10.35 4.01
N ASP A 16 -9.07 -9.79 3.74
CA ASP A 16 -8.92 -8.64 2.83
C ASP A 16 -9.19 -8.97 1.36
N ASN A 17 -9.18 -10.26 1.04
CA ASN A 17 -9.43 -10.78 -0.29
C ASN A 17 -10.91 -10.99 -0.58
N ASP A 18 -11.82 -10.36 0.17
CA ASP A 18 -13.23 -10.39 -0.16
C ASP A 18 -13.48 -9.72 -1.51
N ARG A 19 -13.61 -10.58 -2.55
CA ARG A 19 -13.77 -10.17 -3.94
C ARG A 19 -15.03 -9.33 -4.12
N ALA A 20 -16.05 -9.51 -3.28
CA ALA A 20 -17.32 -8.80 -3.37
C ALA A 20 -17.18 -7.29 -3.10
N LEU A 21 -16.23 -6.89 -2.26
CA LEU A 21 -16.03 -5.48 -1.87
C LEU A 21 -15.09 -4.73 -2.82
N ARG A 22 -14.24 -5.45 -3.57
CA ARG A 22 -13.28 -4.85 -4.49
C ARG A 22 -13.98 -4.33 -5.76
N PRO A 23 -13.62 -3.12 -6.23
CA PRO A 23 -14.11 -2.62 -7.50
C PRO A 23 -13.65 -3.52 -8.64
N GLN A 24 -14.53 -3.70 -9.63
CA GLN A 24 -14.30 -4.60 -10.75
C GLN A 24 -13.91 -3.87 -12.05
N GLY A 25 -14.04 -2.54 -12.10
CA GLY A 25 -13.67 -1.72 -13.24
C GLY A 25 -13.19 -0.33 -12.80
N LEU A 26 -12.64 0.45 -13.74
CA LEU A 26 -12.12 1.80 -13.44
C LEU A 26 -13.23 2.77 -12.98
N SER A 27 -14.46 2.59 -13.46
CA SER A 27 -15.63 3.38 -13.04
C SER A 27 -16.02 3.15 -11.58
N GLU A 28 -15.82 1.93 -11.08
CA GLU A 28 -16.11 1.55 -9.68
C GLU A 28 -14.96 1.87 -8.72
N PHE A 29 -13.76 2.11 -9.25
CA PHE A 29 -12.59 2.44 -8.44
C PHE A 29 -12.72 3.88 -7.96
N ILE A 30 -13.06 4.09 -6.69
CA ILE A 30 -13.22 5.45 -6.12
C ILE A 30 -11.84 6.09 -5.94
N GLY A 31 -11.76 7.42 -6.05
CA GLY A 31 -10.54 8.20 -5.90
C GLY A 31 -9.50 8.05 -7.02
N GLN A 32 -8.27 8.54 -6.80
CA GLN A 32 -7.17 8.48 -7.78
C GLN A 32 -7.58 8.99 -9.18
N ALA A 33 -8.34 10.10 -9.24
CA ALA A 33 -9.04 10.54 -10.46
C ALA A 33 -8.10 10.71 -11.67
N GLU A 34 -6.93 11.33 -11.47
CA GLU A 34 -5.93 11.53 -12.51
C GLU A 34 -5.37 10.20 -13.04
N ALA A 35 -4.94 9.30 -12.13
CA ALA A 35 -4.44 7.98 -12.50
C ALA A 35 -5.50 7.18 -13.28
N ARG A 36 -6.77 7.19 -12.84
CA ARG A 36 -7.87 6.52 -13.55
C ARG A 36 -8.10 7.10 -14.95
N ALA A 37 -8.04 8.43 -15.09
CA ALA A 37 -8.25 9.09 -16.36
C ALA A 37 -7.16 8.70 -17.38
N ASN A 38 -5.90 8.71 -16.95
CA ASN A 38 -4.77 8.32 -17.80
C ASN A 38 -4.80 6.82 -18.15
N LEU A 39 -5.00 5.94 -17.17
CA LEU A 39 -5.11 4.49 -17.40
C LEU A 39 -6.23 4.15 -18.39
N ARG A 40 -7.37 4.86 -18.33
CA ARG A 40 -8.47 4.66 -19.29
C ARG A 40 -8.00 4.89 -20.73
N ILE A 41 -7.19 5.92 -20.97
CA ILE A 41 -6.66 6.23 -22.32
C ILE A 41 -5.71 5.12 -22.78
N PHE A 42 -4.79 4.69 -21.92
CA PHE A 42 -3.80 3.66 -22.27
C PHE A 42 -4.43 2.30 -22.56
N ILE A 43 -5.39 1.88 -21.72
CA ILE A 43 -6.16 0.64 -21.91
C ILE A 43 -6.95 0.70 -23.23
N GLU A 44 -7.67 1.79 -23.48
CA GLU A 44 -8.46 1.94 -24.71
C GLU A 44 -7.58 1.94 -25.97
N SER A 45 -6.42 2.60 -25.92
CA SER A 45 -5.44 2.60 -27.00
C SER A 45 -4.94 1.19 -27.31
N ALA A 46 -4.47 0.45 -26.30
CA ALA A 46 -3.98 -0.92 -26.45
C ALA A 46 -5.06 -1.86 -27.01
N ARG A 47 -6.31 -1.73 -26.53
CA ARG A 47 -7.44 -2.50 -27.05
C ARG A 47 -7.71 -2.24 -28.53
N ARG A 48 -7.74 -0.96 -28.95
CA ARG A 48 -8.01 -0.60 -30.34
C ARG A 48 -6.91 -1.06 -31.30
N ARG A 49 -5.65 -1.05 -30.84
CA ARG A 49 -4.51 -1.56 -31.62
C ARG A 49 -4.37 -3.08 -31.57
N ASN A 50 -5.10 -3.76 -30.69
CA ASN A 50 -4.97 -5.19 -30.45
C ASN A 50 -3.54 -5.58 -30.02
N GLU A 51 -2.89 -4.71 -29.25
CA GLU A 51 -1.51 -4.84 -28.76
C GLU A 51 -1.47 -4.98 -27.24
N ALA A 52 -0.33 -5.41 -26.69
CA ALA A 52 -0.09 -5.33 -25.26
C ALA A 52 -0.05 -3.85 -24.83
N MET A 53 -0.51 -3.55 -23.62
CA MET A 53 -0.35 -2.22 -23.04
C MET A 53 1.11 -2.03 -22.59
N ASP A 54 1.61 -0.80 -22.66
CA ASP A 54 2.93 -0.46 -22.14
C ASP A 54 3.06 -0.86 -20.66
N HIS A 55 4.28 -1.23 -20.27
CA HIS A 55 4.57 -1.64 -18.90
C HIS A 55 4.25 -0.50 -17.92
N THR A 56 3.55 -0.85 -16.84
CA THR A 56 3.03 0.10 -15.86
C THR A 56 3.67 -0.09 -14.49
N LEU A 57 4.09 1.00 -13.85
CA LEU A 57 4.64 0.96 -12.50
C LEU A 57 3.72 1.70 -11.53
N PHE A 58 3.10 0.98 -10.61
CA PHE A 58 2.40 1.57 -9.47
C PHE A 58 3.34 1.79 -8.30
N HIS A 59 3.42 3.03 -7.82
CA HIS A 59 4.13 3.32 -6.59
C HIS A 59 3.31 4.14 -5.61
N GLY A 60 3.54 3.91 -4.34
CA GLY A 60 2.89 4.62 -3.26
C GLY A 60 2.65 3.74 -2.06
N PRO A 61 2.14 4.31 -0.95
CA PRO A 61 1.87 3.59 0.28
C PRO A 61 1.10 2.28 0.07
N PRO A 62 1.32 1.28 0.94
CA PRO A 62 0.54 0.05 0.91
C PRO A 62 -0.94 0.31 1.22
N GLY A 63 -1.83 -0.58 0.76
CA GLY A 63 -3.27 -0.47 1.02
C GLY A 63 -4.07 0.50 0.13
N LEU A 64 -3.41 1.22 -0.79
CA LEU A 64 -4.05 2.20 -1.70
C LEU A 64 -4.73 1.61 -2.94
N GLY A 65 -4.64 0.29 -3.15
CA GLY A 65 -5.31 -0.41 -4.25
C GLY A 65 -4.45 -0.75 -5.47
N LYS A 66 -3.11 -0.77 -5.36
CA LYS A 66 -2.18 -1.16 -6.44
C LYS A 66 -2.55 -2.50 -7.11
N THR A 67 -2.68 -3.56 -6.31
CA THR A 67 -3.08 -4.89 -6.79
C THR A 67 -4.48 -4.87 -7.44
N THR A 68 -5.41 -4.11 -6.87
CA THR A 68 -6.76 -3.98 -7.42
C THR A 68 -6.76 -3.27 -8.77
N LEU A 69 -5.97 -2.20 -8.95
CA LEU A 69 -5.81 -1.53 -10.25
C LEU A 69 -5.17 -2.45 -11.29
N ALA A 70 -4.16 -3.23 -10.92
CA ALA A 70 -3.55 -4.21 -11.83
C ALA A 70 -4.57 -5.26 -12.32
N GLN A 71 -5.43 -5.75 -11.43
CA GLN A 71 -6.54 -6.66 -11.79
C GLN A 71 -7.57 -5.99 -12.69
N ILE A 72 -7.91 -4.73 -12.41
CA ILE A 72 -8.81 -3.94 -13.26
C ILE A 72 -8.22 -3.74 -14.66
N ILE A 73 -6.92 -3.42 -14.77
CA ILE A 73 -6.24 -3.29 -16.07
C ILE A 73 -6.43 -4.56 -16.91
N ALA A 74 -6.10 -5.73 -16.36
CA ALA A 74 -6.23 -7.00 -17.08
C ALA A 74 -7.70 -7.27 -17.50
N ARG A 75 -8.64 -7.00 -16.61
CA ARG A 75 -10.08 -7.18 -16.88
C ARG A 75 -10.59 -6.22 -17.96
N GLU A 76 -10.18 -4.97 -17.92
CA GLU A 76 -10.57 -3.96 -18.92
C GLU A 76 -9.91 -4.24 -20.27
N LEU A 77 -8.68 -4.76 -20.30
CA LEU A 77 -8.00 -5.25 -21.51
C LEU A 77 -8.62 -6.55 -22.06
N GLY A 78 -9.30 -7.32 -21.22
CA GLY A 78 -9.91 -8.60 -21.60
C GLY A 78 -8.89 -9.73 -21.77
N VAL A 79 -7.83 -9.74 -20.95
CA VAL A 79 -6.69 -10.68 -21.00
C VAL A 79 -6.51 -11.40 -19.67
N ASN A 80 -5.66 -12.42 -19.61
CA ASN A 80 -5.42 -13.12 -18.34
C ASN A 80 -4.57 -12.27 -17.39
N PHE A 81 -4.72 -12.56 -16.10
CA PHE A 81 -3.98 -11.91 -15.03
C PHE A 81 -3.15 -12.94 -14.27
N ARG A 82 -1.82 -12.79 -14.33
CA ARG A 82 -0.87 -13.59 -13.56
C ARG A 82 -0.24 -12.72 -12.47
N MET A 83 -0.26 -13.19 -11.23
CA MET A 83 0.29 -12.46 -10.09
C MET A 83 1.42 -13.24 -9.41
N THR A 84 2.47 -12.52 -9.03
CA THR A 84 3.58 -12.96 -8.18
C THR A 84 4.08 -11.79 -7.34
N SER A 85 5.15 -11.98 -6.57
CA SER A 85 5.85 -10.91 -5.86
C SER A 85 7.37 -11.05 -5.98
N GLY A 86 8.09 -9.93 -5.83
CA GLY A 86 9.54 -9.87 -5.89
C GLY A 86 10.22 -10.93 -4.99
N PRO A 87 9.87 -11.03 -3.69
CA PRO A 87 10.47 -12.01 -2.79
C PRO A 87 10.22 -13.48 -3.15
N VAL A 88 9.16 -13.78 -3.91
CA VAL A 88 8.84 -15.15 -4.35
C VAL A 88 9.74 -15.58 -5.50
N LEU A 89 10.24 -14.63 -6.30
CA LEU A 89 11.10 -14.89 -7.45
C LEU A 89 12.57 -14.96 -7.02
N ALA A 90 12.98 -16.12 -6.52
CA ALA A 90 14.32 -16.31 -5.96
C ALA A 90 15.40 -16.54 -7.04
N LYS A 91 15.03 -17.21 -8.14
CA LYS A 91 15.95 -17.60 -9.22
C LYS A 91 15.38 -17.26 -10.60
N ALA A 92 16.27 -17.09 -11.58
CA ALA A 92 15.90 -16.80 -12.97
C ALA A 92 14.89 -17.80 -13.55
N GLY A 93 15.02 -19.08 -13.19
CA GLY A 93 14.09 -20.13 -13.63
C GLY A 93 12.64 -19.92 -13.17
N ASP A 94 12.42 -19.30 -12.00
CA ASP A 94 11.07 -19.05 -11.48
C ASP A 94 10.35 -18.00 -12.34
N LEU A 95 11.07 -16.93 -12.71
CA LEU A 95 10.57 -15.90 -13.61
C LEU A 95 10.39 -16.45 -15.03
N ALA A 96 11.35 -17.23 -15.51
CA ALA A 96 11.30 -17.87 -16.82
C ALA A 96 10.04 -18.70 -17.00
N ALA A 97 9.75 -19.58 -16.04
CA ALA A 97 8.57 -20.43 -16.06
C ALA A 97 7.25 -19.64 -16.08
N ILE A 98 7.22 -18.43 -15.51
CA ILE A 98 6.04 -17.56 -15.58
C ILE A 98 5.94 -16.93 -16.97
N LEU A 99 7.02 -16.31 -17.45
CA LEU A 99 7.05 -15.58 -18.71
C LEU A 99 6.73 -16.47 -19.91
N THR A 100 7.28 -17.69 -19.95
CA THR A 100 7.05 -18.62 -21.06
C THR A 100 5.62 -19.18 -21.11
N ASN A 101 4.86 -19.03 -20.03
CA ASN A 101 3.46 -19.48 -19.94
C ASN A 101 2.44 -18.35 -20.14
N LEU A 102 2.89 -17.11 -20.38
CA LEU A 102 1.97 -15.99 -20.66
C LEU A 102 1.38 -16.13 -22.07
N GLU A 103 0.09 -15.87 -22.19
CA GLU A 103 -0.57 -15.71 -23.48
C GLU A 103 -0.36 -14.28 -24.02
N ALA A 104 -0.63 -14.08 -25.31
CA ALA A 104 -0.48 -12.79 -25.95
C ALA A 104 -1.32 -11.70 -25.26
N ARG A 105 -0.63 -10.65 -24.83
CA ARG A 105 -1.12 -9.45 -24.14
C ARG A 105 -1.52 -9.66 -22.69
N ASP A 106 -1.21 -10.81 -22.11
CA ASP A 106 -1.47 -11.06 -20.70
C ASP A 106 -0.81 -10.01 -19.79
N VAL A 107 -1.41 -9.83 -18.61
CA VAL A 107 -0.85 -8.97 -17.57
C VAL A 107 -0.10 -9.82 -16.56
N LEU A 108 1.20 -9.56 -16.43
CA LEU A 108 2.03 -10.07 -15.35
C LEU A 108 2.16 -8.99 -14.27
N PHE A 109 1.63 -9.26 -13.08
CA PHE A 109 1.75 -8.39 -11.92
C PHE A 109 2.82 -8.89 -10.95
N ILE A 110 3.80 -8.03 -10.63
CA ILE A 110 4.83 -8.29 -9.62
C ILE A 110 4.67 -7.28 -8.48
N ASP A 111 4.14 -7.72 -7.34
CA ASP A 111 4.12 -6.90 -6.13
C ASP A 111 5.51 -6.85 -5.48
N GLU A 112 5.81 -5.77 -4.76
CA GLU A 112 7.14 -5.52 -4.18
C GLU A 112 8.29 -5.73 -5.19
N ILE A 113 8.13 -5.23 -6.42
CA ILE A 113 9.09 -5.46 -7.52
C ILE A 113 10.52 -5.01 -7.17
N HIS A 114 10.67 -4.03 -6.27
CA HIS A 114 11.95 -3.55 -5.76
C HIS A 114 12.70 -4.58 -4.88
N ARG A 115 12.07 -5.71 -4.54
CA ARG A 115 12.67 -6.81 -3.79
C ARG A 115 13.07 -8.00 -4.68
N LEU A 116 13.07 -7.82 -6.00
CA LEU A 116 13.65 -8.81 -6.89
C LEU A 116 15.13 -9.01 -6.56
N ASN A 117 15.57 -10.26 -6.66
CA ASN A 117 17.00 -10.56 -6.64
C ASN A 117 17.65 -9.89 -7.87
N PRO A 118 18.81 -9.20 -7.75
CA PRO A 118 19.51 -8.60 -8.89
C PRO A 118 19.67 -9.54 -10.10
N ALA A 119 19.96 -10.83 -9.85
CA ALA A 119 20.09 -11.81 -10.93
C ALA A 119 18.77 -12.10 -11.68
N VAL A 120 17.63 -11.97 -10.99
CA VAL A 120 16.30 -12.11 -11.59
C VAL A 120 15.90 -10.82 -12.32
N GLU A 121 16.25 -9.67 -11.75
CA GLU A 121 16.03 -8.35 -12.36
C GLU A 121 16.76 -8.21 -13.69
N GLU A 122 18.02 -8.65 -13.78
CA GLU A 122 18.79 -8.63 -15.04
C GLU A 122 18.13 -9.47 -16.15
N VAL A 123 17.58 -10.63 -15.79
CA VAL A 123 16.86 -11.52 -16.72
C VAL A 123 15.56 -10.89 -17.22
N LEU A 124 14.99 -9.94 -16.48
CA LEU A 124 13.75 -9.27 -16.86
C LEU A 124 13.98 -8.22 -17.96
N TYR A 125 15.17 -7.64 -18.12
CA TYR A 125 15.38 -6.54 -19.07
C TYR A 125 15.13 -6.93 -20.54
N PRO A 126 15.71 -8.02 -21.08
CA PRO A 126 15.44 -8.43 -22.46
C PRO A 126 13.96 -8.79 -22.66
N ALA A 127 13.31 -9.32 -21.62
CA ALA A 127 11.89 -9.68 -21.68
C ALA A 127 10.97 -8.44 -21.78
N LEU A 128 11.39 -7.29 -21.26
CA LEU A 128 10.64 -6.03 -21.33
C LEU A 128 10.95 -5.20 -22.58
N GLU A 129 12.15 -5.34 -23.14
CA GLU A 129 12.59 -4.58 -24.31
C GLU A 129 12.20 -5.26 -25.61
N ASP A 130 12.55 -6.54 -25.73
CA ASP A 130 12.52 -7.28 -26.99
C ASP A 130 11.58 -8.49 -26.96
N PHE A 131 10.93 -8.75 -25.81
CA PHE A 131 10.14 -9.96 -25.55
C PHE A 131 10.96 -11.24 -25.76
N GLU A 132 12.21 -11.23 -25.30
CA GLU A 132 13.12 -12.37 -25.40
C GLU A 132 13.64 -12.76 -24.01
N LEU A 133 13.96 -14.03 -23.84
CA LEU A 133 14.53 -14.55 -22.60
C LEU A 133 15.76 -15.40 -22.89
N ASP A 134 16.89 -15.02 -22.30
CA ASP A 134 18.13 -15.77 -22.41
C ASP A 134 18.31 -16.68 -21.18
N LEU A 135 18.24 -17.99 -21.39
CA LEU A 135 18.40 -19.00 -20.33
C LEU A 135 19.68 -19.79 -20.50
N VAL A 136 20.49 -19.82 -19.45
CA VAL A 136 21.66 -20.69 -19.37
C VAL A 136 21.21 -22.10 -18.98
N ILE A 137 21.46 -23.08 -19.86
CA ILE A 137 21.14 -24.49 -19.62
C ILE A 137 22.44 -25.28 -19.47
N GLY A 138 22.54 -26.07 -18.41
CA GLY A 138 23.72 -26.87 -18.06
C GLY A 138 24.61 -26.19 -17.01
N GLU A 139 25.63 -26.90 -16.55
CA GLU A 139 26.59 -26.40 -15.55
C GLU A 139 28.03 -26.45 -16.08
N GLY A 140 28.87 -25.53 -15.61
CA GLY A 140 30.30 -25.50 -15.93
C GLY A 140 30.60 -25.12 -17.39
N PRO A 141 31.76 -25.52 -17.93
CA PRO A 141 32.21 -25.15 -19.28
C PRO A 141 31.31 -25.64 -20.43
N ALA A 142 30.39 -26.56 -20.16
CA ALA A 142 29.43 -27.10 -21.13
C ALA A 142 28.08 -26.38 -21.11
N ALA A 143 27.90 -25.38 -20.23
CA ALA A 143 26.69 -24.57 -20.20
C ALA A 143 26.51 -23.80 -21.51
N ARG A 144 25.29 -23.76 -22.03
CA ARG A 144 24.94 -23.03 -23.25
C ARG A 144 23.76 -22.10 -22.98
N THR A 145 23.78 -20.93 -23.61
CA THR A 145 22.65 -20.00 -23.57
C THR A 145 21.65 -20.36 -24.66
N VAL A 146 20.38 -20.49 -24.30
CA VAL A 146 19.26 -20.67 -25.21
C VAL A 146 18.38 -19.44 -25.10
N ARG A 147 18.12 -18.80 -26.25
CA ARG A 147 17.18 -17.70 -26.36
C ARG A 147 15.78 -18.23 -26.64
N ILE A 148 14.79 -17.73 -25.92
CA ILE A 148 13.38 -18.08 -26.04
C ILE A 148 12.59 -16.81 -26.38
N GLU A 149 11.82 -16.86 -27.45
CA GLU A 149 10.86 -15.80 -27.80
C GLU A 149 9.64 -15.87 -26.87
N LEU A 150 9.23 -14.73 -26.32
CA LEU A 150 8.07 -14.59 -25.45
C LEU A 150 6.88 -14.00 -26.23
N GLN A 151 5.68 -14.27 -25.74
CA GLN A 151 4.50 -13.54 -26.21
C GLN A 151 4.57 -12.09 -25.70
N PRO A 152 4.21 -11.08 -26.52
CA PRO A 152 4.12 -9.70 -26.04
C PRO A 152 3.15 -9.62 -24.86
N PHE A 153 3.57 -9.02 -23.75
CA PHE A 153 2.80 -8.97 -22.51
C PHE A 153 2.90 -7.60 -21.85
N THR A 154 2.06 -7.35 -20.85
CA THR A 154 2.13 -6.13 -20.03
C THR A 154 2.65 -6.46 -18.64
N LEU A 155 3.86 -6.05 -18.30
CA LEU A 155 4.33 -6.03 -16.92
C LEU A 155 3.65 -4.89 -16.14
N VAL A 156 3.07 -5.23 -14.99
CA VAL A 156 2.62 -4.27 -13.98
C VAL A 156 3.43 -4.45 -12.70
N GLY A 157 4.34 -3.53 -12.42
CA GLY A 157 5.12 -3.53 -11.18
C GLY A 157 4.43 -2.75 -10.07
N ALA A 158 4.54 -3.20 -8.82
CA ALA A 158 4.11 -2.42 -7.65
C ALA A 158 5.22 -2.26 -6.62
N THR A 159 5.34 -1.05 -6.06
CA THR A 159 6.31 -0.74 -4.99
C THR A 159 5.73 0.25 -3.98
N THR A 160 6.27 0.25 -2.75
CA THR A 160 5.97 1.26 -1.73
C THR A 160 6.70 2.57 -2.02
N ARG A 161 7.92 2.49 -2.57
CA ARG A 161 8.79 3.64 -2.87
C ARG A 161 9.47 3.45 -4.22
N MET A 162 9.30 4.41 -5.11
CA MET A 162 9.94 4.40 -6.44
C MET A 162 11.46 4.45 -6.36
N GLY A 163 12.02 5.16 -5.36
CA GLY A 163 13.47 5.28 -5.19
C GLY A 163 14.20 4.00 -4.76
N LEU A 164 13.47 2.91 -4.53
CA LEU A 164 14.06 1.58 -4.25
C LEU A 164 14.33 0.79 -5.53
N LEU A 165 13.77 1.19 -6.68
CA LEU A 165 14.07 0.54 -7.95
C LEU A 165 15.39 1.05 -8.50
N THR A 166 16.12 0.16 -9.18
CA THR A 166 17.26 0.57 -9.99
C THR A 166 16.79 1.47 -11.14
N THR A 167 17.65 2.39 -11.58
CA THR A 167 17.35 3.24 -12.74
C THR A 167 17.04 2.40 -14.00
N PRO A 168 17.82 1.36 -14.35
CA PRO A 168 17.52 0.51 -15.50
C PRO A 168 16.09 -0.07 -15.47
N LEU A 169 15.67 -0.70 -14.36
CA LEU A 169 14.34 -1.26 -14.28
C LEU A 169 13.24 -0.20 -14.35
N ARG A 170 13.44 0.94 -13.67
CA ARG A 170 12.46 2.03 -13.66
C ARG A 170 12.21 2.59 -15.06
N ASP A 171 13.26 2.78 -15.85
CA ASP A 171 13.19 3.43 -17.15
C ASP A 171 12.50 2.54 -18.22
N ARG A 172 12.24 1.25 -17.92
CA ARG A 172 11.46 0.32 -18.76
C ARG A 172 9.95 0.42 -18.55
N PHE A 173 9.49 1.18 -17.57
CA PHE A 173 8.06 1.41 -17.36
C PHE A 173 7.59 2.65 -18.11
N GLY A 174 6.83 2.45 -19.20
CA GLY A 174 6.24 3.53 -19.98
C GLY A 174 5.15 4.31 -19.22
N ILE A 175 4.54 3.71 -18.20
CA ILE A 175 3.44 4.31 -17.44
C ILE A 175 3.74 4.31 -15.92
N PRO A 176 4.59 5.23 -15.42
CA PRO A 176 4.79 5.41 -13.98
C PRO A 176 3.58 6.12 -13.36
N THR A 177 2.92 5.48 -12.39
CA THR A 177 1.70 5.98 -11.75
C THR A 177 1.86 6.05 -10.23
N ARG A 178 1.78 7.26 -9.68
CA ARG A 178 1.79 7.51 -8.24
C ARG A 178 0.38 7.41 -7.66
N LEU A 179 0.19 6.51 -6.70
CA LEU A 179 -1.02 6.51 -5.87
C LEU A 179 -0.83 7.40 -4.64
N GLN A 180 -1.86 8.17 -4.34
CA GLN A 180 -1.89 9.09 -3.20
C GLN A 180 -2.83 8.58 -2.11
N PHE A 181 -2.70 9.11 -0.89
CA PHE A 181 -3.71 8.87 0.13
C PHE A 181 -5.05 9.46 -0.30
N TYR A 182 -6.11 8.77 0.11
CA TYR A 182 -7.48 9.13 -0.20
C TYR A 182 -7.92 10.24 0.75
N THR A 183 -8.75 11.12 0.24
CA THR A 183 -9.48 12.11 1.02
C THR A 183 -10.53 11.43 1.90
N ILE A 184 -11.00 12.14 2.92
CA ILE A 184 -12.07 11.64 3.79
C ILE A 184 -13.35 11.41 2.98
N ASP A 185 -13.66 12.27 2.01
CA ASP A 185 -14.85 12.13 1.18
C ASP A 185 -14.78 10.90 0.26
N GLU A 186 -13.62 10.64 -0.36
CA GLU A 186 -13.42 9.42 -1.16
C GLU A 186 -13.53 8.15 -0.28
N LEU A 187 -12.98 8.18 0.94
CA LEU A 187 -13.11 7.06 1.87
C LEU A 187 -14.53 6.88 2.38
N PHE A 188 -15.26 7.98 2.61
CA PHE A 188 -16.67 7.96 2.98
C PHE A 188 -17.50 7.23 1.92
N GLU A 189 -17.28 7.50 0.63
CA GLU A 189 -17.96 6.78 -0.46
C GLU A 189 -17.63 5.28 -0.43
N ILE A 190 -16.35 4.93 -0.23
CA ILE A 190 -15.90 3.53 -0.15
C ILE A 190 -16.56 2.81 1.02
N VAL A 191 -16.56 3.42 2.20
CA VAL A 191 -17.16 2.86 3.42
C VAL A 191 -18.66 2.69 3.24
N SER A 192 -19.36 3.73 2.79
CA SER A 192 -20.81 3.71 2.60
C SER A 192 -21.25 2.62 1.62
N ARG A 193 -20.51 2.48 0.49
CA ARG A 193 -20.78 1.43 -0.49
C ARG A 193 -20.57 0.04 0.10
N ASN A 194 -19.46 -0.16 0.81
CA ASN A 194 -19.12 -1.48 1.36
C ASN A 194 -20.03 -1.87 2.53
N ALA A 195 -20.49 -0.90 3.33
CA ALA A 195 -21.42 -1.10 4.43
C ALA A 195 -22.73 -1.73 3.94
N ARG A 196 -23.28 -1.19 2.84
CA ARG A 196 -24.46 -1.77 2.15
C ARG A 196 -24.22 -3.19 1.66
N LYS A 197 -23.06 -3.46 1.06
CA LYS A 197 -22.69 -4.81 0.59
C LYS A 197 -22.56 -5.82 1.72
N LEU A 198 -22.22 -5.37 2.93
CA LEU A 198 -22.10 -6.18 4.13
C LEU A 198 -23.43 -6.33 4.89
N GLY A 199 -24.54 -5.76 4.39
CA GLY A 199 -25.84 -5.85 5.04
C GLY A 199 -26.00 -4.97 6.29
N ALA A 200 -25.07 -4.04 6.52
CA ALA A 200 -25.08 -3.13 7.65
C ALA A 200 -24.96 -1.68 7.13
N PRO A 201 -26.06 -1.08 6.64
CA PRO A 201 -26.02 0.26 6.07
C PRO A 201 -25.52 1.28 7.10
N ALA A 202 -24.72 2.24 6.63
CA ALA A 202 -24.19 3.31 7.46
C ALA A 202 -24.91 4.62 7.19
N GLU A 203 -25.22 5.37 8.25
CA GLU A 203 -25.55 6.78 8.15
C GLU A 203 -24.33 7.58 7.73
N ASP A 204 -24.56 8.78 7.18
CA ASP A 204 -23.48 9.61 6.64
C ASP A 204 -22.37 9.88 7.67
N GLU A 205 -22.76 10.27 8.89
CA GLU A 205 -21.80 10.54 9.96
C GLU A 205 -21.13 9.27 10.52
N GLY A 206 -21.80 8.11 10.47
CA GLY A 206 -21.20 6.82 10.85
C GLY A 206 -20.10 6.40 9.87
N ALA A 207 -20.37 6.51 8.57
CA ALA A 207 -19.39 6.22 7.54
C ALA A 207 -18.23 7.24 7.54
N ARG A 208 -18.53 8.53 7.77
CA ARG A 208 -17.50 9.58 7.91
C ARG A 208 -16.60 9.34 9.12
N GLU A 209 -17.14 8.84 10.23
CA GLU A 209 -16.33 8.53 11.42
C GLU A 209 -15.30 7.44 11.14
N ILE A 210 -15.70 6.36 10.45
CA ILE A 210 -14.77 5.32 9.98
C ILE A 210 -13.75 5.91 9.00
N ALA A 211 -14.19 6.72 8.04
CA ALA A 211 -13.32 7.33 7.03
C ALA A 211 -12.25 8.24 7.64
N ARG A 212 -12.60 9.05 8.64
CA ARG A 212 -11.66 9.93 9.37
C ARG A 212 -10.54 9.13 10.04
N ARG A 213 -10.86 7.96 10.60
CA ARG A 213 -9.89 7.10 11.30
C ARG A 213 -9.14 6.10 10.40
N ALA A 214 -9.47 6.06 9.11
CA ALA A 214 -8.91 5.10 8.16
C ALA A 214 -7.57 5.51 7.52
N ARG A 215 -6.93 6.58 8.01
CA ARG A 215 -5.58 6.99 7.60
C ARG A 215 -5.39 7.18 6.09
N GLY A 216 -6.41 7.70 5.41
CA GLY A 216 -6.36 7.89 3.95
C GLY A 216 -6.24 6.59 3.15
N THR A 217 -6.52 5.43 3.75
CA THR A 217 -6.21 4.11 3.18
C THR A 217 -7.45 3.23 3.06
N PRO A 218 -7.89 2.86 1.83
CA PRO A 218 -9.06 2.01 1.62
C PRO A 218 -9.00 0.65 2.31
N ARG A 219 -7.81 0.03 2.36
CA ARG A 219 -7.60 -1.24 3.07
C ARG A 219 -7.94 -1.13 4.56
N ILE A 220 -7.48 -0.06 5.21
CA ILE A 220 -7.78 0.22 6.62
C ILE A 220 -9.26 0.53 6.78
N ALA A 221 -9.84 1.37 5.93
CA ALA A 221 -11.27 1.70 5.96
C ALA A 221 -12.15 0.44 5.91
N GLY A 222 -11.84 -0.51 5.01
CA GLY A 222 -12.58 -1.77 4.90
C GLY A 222 -12.44 -2.68 6.12
N ARG A 223 -11.27 -2.68 6.78
CA ARG A 223 -11.06 -3.46 8.02
C ARG A 223 -11.79 -2.87 9.20
N LEU A 224 -11.68 -1.56 9.39
CA LEU A 224 -12.41 -0.84 10.43
C LEU A 224 -13.92 -1.02 10.25
N LEU A 225 -14.42 -0.88 9.01
CA LEU A 225 -15.82 -1.12 8.71
C LEU A 225 -16.25 -2.53 9.13
N ARG A 226 -15.53 -3.58 8.75
CA ARG A 226 -15.89 -4.96 9.15
C ARG A 226 -15.97 -5.12 10.66
N ARG A 227 -15.05 -4.50 11.41
CA ARG A 227 -15.12 -4.53 12.87
C ARG A 227 -16.32 -3.76 13.38
N VAL A 228 -16.58 -2.56 12.89
CA VAL A 228 -17.77 -1.77 13.28
C VAL A 228 -19.08 -2.50 12.94
N VAL A 229 -19.13 -3.26 11.85
CA VAL A 229 -20.27 -4.14 11.52
C VAL A 229 -20.49 -5.20 12.59
N ASP A 230 -19.42 -5.82 13.13
CA ASP A 230 -19.54 -6.78 14.24
C ASP A 230 -20.26 -6.13 15.45
N PHE A 231 -19.95 -4.87 15.77
CA PHE A 231 -20.64 -4.12 16.84
C PHE A 231 -22.08 -3.75 16.46
N ALA A 232 -22.32 -3.34 15.21
CA ALA A 232 -23.66 -2.97 14.75
C ALA A 232 -24.66 -4.13 14.81
N VAL A 233 -24.18 -5.35 14.55
CA VAL A 233 -25.00 -6.58 14.61
C VAL A 233 -25.27 -7.03 16.05
N VAL A 234 -24.32 -6.83 16.97
CA VAL A 234 -24.43 -7.33 18.35
C VAL A 234 -25.05 -6.31 19.31
N GLU A 235 -24.67 -5.03 19.18
CA GLU A 235 -25.02 -3.97 20.13
C GLU A 235 -26.03 -2.96 19.54
N GLY A 236 -26.38 -3.06 18.26
CA GLY A 236 -27.26 -2.14 17.55
C GLY A 236 -28.42 -2.84 16.84
N ASP A 237 -29.04 -2.11 15.89
CA ASP A 237 -30.12 -2.59 15.02
C ASP A 237 -29.63 -3.00 13.62
N GLY A 238 -28.31 -3.16 13.45
CA GLY A 238 -27.65 -3.38 12.17
C GLY A 238 -27.30 -2.10 11.39
N THR A 239 -27.66 -0.91 11.88
CA THR A 239 -27.30 0.37 11.25
C THR A 239 -26.05 0.97 11.91
N ILE A 240 -25.11 1.47 11.09
CA ILE A 240 -23.90 2.14 11.60
C ILE A 240 -24.16 3.63 11.76
N THR A 241 -24.40 4.06 13.00
CA THR A 241 -24.49 5.48 13.39
C THR A 241 -23.11 6.03 13.78
N ARG A 242 -23.01 7.36 13.95
CA ARG A 242 -21.78 8.01 14.44
C ARG A 242 -21.35 7.51 15.82
N GLU A 243 -22.30 7.41 16.74
CA GLU A 243 -22.05 7.02 18.14
C GLU A 243 -21.58 5.57 18.23
N LEU A 244 -22.20 4.69 17.45
CA LEU A 244 -21.79 3.28 17.37
C LEU A 244 -20.38 3.14 16.78
N ALA A 245 -20.09 3.85 15.68
CA ALA A 245 -18.78 3.84 15.06
C ALA A 245 -17.69 4.38 16.00
N ASP A 246 -17.93 5.51 16.66
CA ASP A 246 -17.00 6.11 17.64
C ASP A 246 -16.71 5.15 18.81
N ASN A 247 -17.76 4.56 19.40
CA ASN A 247 -17.63 3.62 20.50
C ASN A 247 -16.82 2.38 20.08
N ALA A 248 -17.21 1.75 18.97
CA ALA A 248 -16.53 0.56 18.46
C ALA A 248 -15.04 0.82 18.18
N LEU A 249 -14.73 1.90 17.45
CA LEU A 249 -13.35 2.25 17.09
C LEU A 249 -12.51 2.60 18.33
N THR A 250 -13.09 3.31 19.29
CA THR A 250 -12.42 3.63 20.56
C THR A 250 -12.13 2.38 21.38
N ARG A 251 -13.06 1.42 21.45
CA ARG A 251 -12.86 0.12 22.12
C ARG A 251 -11.81 -0.75 21.44
N LEU A 252 -11.65 -0.62 20.12
CA LEU A 252 -10.57 -1.25 19.35
C LEU A 252 -9.22 -0.53 19.54
N GLY A 253 -9.19 0.57 20.29
CA GLY A 253 -7.97 1.34 20.55
C GLY A 253 -7.58 2.27 19.41
N VAL A 254 -8.52 2.62 18.53
CA VAL A 254 -8.33 3.55 17.43
C VAL A 254 -8.82 4.93 17.85
N ASP A 255 -7.92 5.89 17.99
CA ASP A 255 -8.30 7.24 18.40
C ASP A 255 -8.87 8.09 17.25
N GLN A 256 -9.22 9.34 17.55
CA GLN A 256 -9.84 10.27 16.61
C GLN A 256 -8.93 10.64 15.42
N LEU A 257 -7.61 10.49 15.54
CA LEU A 257 -6.67 10.66 14.42
C LEU A 257 -6.43 9.33 13.68
N GLY A 258 -7.12 8.26 14.06
CA GLY A 258 -6.93 6.93 13.51
C GLY A 258 -5.69 6.24 14.05
N LEU A 259 -5.02 6.75 15.08
CA LEU A 259 -3.81 6.13 15.63
C LEU A 259 -4.17 4.94 16.51
N ASP A 260 -3.32 3.92 16.49
CA ASP A 260 -3.48 2.72 17.30
C ASP A 260 -2.60 2.75 18.55
N GLY A 261 -2.57 1.64 19.28
CA GLY A 261 -1.71 1.50 20.45
C GLY A 261 -0.21 1.65 20.15
N ALA A 262 0.28 1.18 19.01
CA ALA A 262 1.69 1.23 18.65
C ALA A 262 2.12 2.64 18.23
N ASP A 263 1.30 3.34 17.45
CA ASP A 263 1.53 4.73 17.10
C ASP A 263 1.63 5.62 18.35
N ARG A 264 0.69 5.44 19.29
CA ARG A 264 0.68 6.21 20.53
C ARG A 264 1.88 5.87 21.42
N ARG A 265 2.31 4.60 21.46
CA ARG A 265 3.56 4.21 22.14
C ARG A 265 4.78 4.84 21.49
N TYR A 266 4.87 4.85 20.17
CA TYR A 266 5.94 5.53 19.43
C TYR A 266 6.00 7.00 19.84
N LEU A 267 4.87 7.72 19.75
CA LEU A 267 4.82 9.14 20.06
C LEU A 267 5.15 9.43 21.53
N ARG A 268 4.58 8.66 22.47
CA ARG A 268 4.86 8.79 23.91
C ARG A 268 6.32 8.52 24.23
N LEU A 269 6.92 7.48 23.65
CA LEU A 269 8.33 7.17 23.86
C LEU A 269 9.21 8.36 23.48
N VAL A 270 9.00 8.97 22.30
CA VAL A 270 9.77 10.14 21.87
C VAL A 270 9.52 11.34 22.79
N ALA A 271 8.27 11.56 23.22
CA ALA A 271 7.91 12.66 24.14
C ALA A 271 8.54 12.49 25.54
N GLU A 272 8.27 11.37 26.20
CA GLU A 272 8.52 11.15 27.62
C GLU A 272 9.98 10.76 27.89
N ASN A 273 10.56 9.89 27.06
CA ASN A 273 11.93 9.38 27.31
C ASN A 273 13.01 10.23 26.66
N TYR A 274 12.68 10.95 25.57
CA TYR A 274 13.65 11.69 24.78
C TYR A 274 13.32 13.17 24.63
N GLY A 275 12.33 13.69 25.37
CA GLY A 275 11.98 15.12 25.37
C GLY A 275 11.58 15.65 23.99
N GLY A 276 10.99 14.82 23.13
CA GLY A 276 10.66 15.19 21.75
C GLY A 276 11.74 14.88 20.71
N GLY A 277 12.86 14.28 21.09
CA GLY A 277 13.96 13.91 20.21
C GLY A 277 15.04 14.98 20.05
N PRO A 278 16.04 14.79 19.17
CA PRO A 278 16.11 13.75 18.14
C PRO A 278 16.49 12.35 18.67
N VAL A 279 15.90 11.29 18.08
CA VAL A 279 16.17 9.88 18.40
C VAL A 279 16.51 9.07 17.14
N GLY A 280 17.57 8.26 17.21
CA GLY A 280 17.96 7.36 16.12
C GLY A 280 16.99 6.18 15.93
N ILE A 281 16.92 5.62 14.72
CA ILE A 281 15.98 4.50 14.45
C ILE A 281 16.34 3.26 15.25
N GLU A 282 17.61 2.93 15.38
CA GLU A 282 18.06 1.75 16.13
C GLU A 282 17.66 1.84 17.60
N THR A 283 17.73 3.04 18.18
CA THR A 283 17.28 3.30 19.54
C THR A 283 15.77 3.14 19.67
N MET A 284 15.00 3.66 18.71
CA MET A 284 13.54 3.49 18.67
C MET A 284 13.15 2.02 18.55
N SER A 285 13.79 1.28 17.63
CA SER A 285 13.57 -0.16 17.42
C SER A 285 13.82 -0.95 18.70
N ALA A 286 14.96 -0.72 19.36
CA ALA A 286 15.30 -1.40 20.62
C ALA A 286 14.31 -1.07 21.75
N ALA A 287 13.95 0.21 21.92
CA ALA A 287 13.06 0.64 22.98
C ALA A 287 11.61 0.19 22.78
N LEU A 288 11.14 0.09 21.53
CA LEU A 288 9.79 -0.39 21.21
C LEU A 288 9.70 -1.90 21.03
N SER A 289 10.85 -2.60 20.98
CA SER A 289 10.93 -4.02 20.61
C SER A 289 10.30 -4.31 19.24
N GLU A 290 10.50 -3.41 18.28
CA GLU A 290 9.97 -3.48 16.92
C GLU A 290 11.12 -3.48 15.91
N SER A 291 10.93 -4.08 14.73
CA SER A 291 11.94 -4.02 13.67
C SER A 291 12.03 -2.62 13.06
N ARG A 292 13.21 -2.29 12.54
CA ARG A 292 13.42 -1.03 11.81
C ARG A 292 12.41 -0.86 10.67
N ASP A 293 12.18 -1.92 9.90
CA ASP A 293 11.26 -1.89 8.76
C ASP A 293 9.81 -1.65 9.21
N ALA A 294 9.37 -2.26 10.32
CA ALA A 294 8.06 -2.00 10.89
C ALA A 294 7.90 -0.51 11.26
N LEU A 295 8.91 0.09 11.88
CA LEU A 295 8.85 1.52 12.20
C LEU A 295 8.85 2.39 10.92
N GLU A 296 9.79 2.20 10.01
CA GLU A 296 9.99 3.08 8.85
C GLU A 296 8.93 2.92 7.75
N GLU A 297 8.32 1.74 7.63
CA GLU A 297 7.40 1.38 6.54
C GLU A 297 5.94 1.27 6.97
N VAL A 298 5.66 0.99 8.25
CA VAL A 298 4.29 0.83 8.76
C VAL A 298 3.85 2.03 9.59
N ILE A 299 4.63 2.43 10.60
CA ILE A 299 4.22 3.45 11.58
C ILE A 299 4.53 4.87 11.09
N GLU A 300 5.82 5.14 10.81
CA GLU A 300 6.29 6.50 10.51
C GLU A 300 5.61 7.17 9.30
N PRO A 301 5.22 6.49 8.20
CA PRO A 301 4.64 7.16 7.04
C PRO A 301 3.39 7.98 7.36
N TYR A 302 2.46 7.45 8.15
CA TYR A 302 1.25 8.17 8.51
C TYR A 302 1.52 9.28 9.53
N LEU A 303 2.40 9.03 10.51
CA LEU A 303 2.79 10.04 11.49
C LEU A 303 3.49 11.24 10.83
N LEU A 304 4.36 11.00 9.84
CA LEU A 304 5.02 12.04 9.05
C LEU A 304 3.99 12.83 8.24
N GLN A 305 3.10 12.14 7.54
CA GLN A 305 2.06 12.78 6.73
C GLN A 305 1.14 13.65 7.59
N GLN A 306 0.79 13.20 8.79
CA GLN A 306 -0.03 13.95 9.73
C GLN A 306 0.72 15.12 10.39
N GLY A 307 2.04 15.24 10.18
CA GLY A 307 2.88 16.24 10.84
C GLY A 307 2.97 16.02 12.35
N LEU A 308 2.92 14.76 12.80
CA LEU A 308 3.10 14.38 14.21
C LEU A 308 4.58 14.17 14.52
N ILE A 309 5.36 13.72 13.53
CA ILE A 309 6.81 13.56 13.65
C ILE A 309 7.51 14.23 12.47
N GLN A 310 8.81 14.47 12.63
CA GLN A 310 9.71 14.93 11.59
C GLN A 310 11.00 14.11 11.60
N ARG A 311 11.56 13.84 10.41
CA ARG A 311 12.88 13.21 10.26
C ARG A 311 13.92 14.29 10.04
N THR A 312 14.98 14.27 10.85
CA THR A 312 16.15 15.16 10.72
C THR A 312 17.40 14.31 10.51
N PRO A 313 18.53 14.89 10.04
CA PRO A 313 19.81 14.18 9.98
C PRO A 313 20.25 13.59 11.33
N ARG A 314 19.78 14.16 12.45
CA ARG A 314 20.12 13.72 13.81
C ARG A 314 19.18 12.64 14.35
N GLY A 315 18.06 12.36 13.67
CA GLY A 315 17.05 11.42 14.14
C GLY A 315 15.61 11.94 14.00
N ARG A 316 14.67 11.19 14.57
CA ARG A 316 13.25 11.51 14.61
C ARG A 316 12.93 12.45 15.76
N MET A 317 12.05 13.41 15.50
CA MET A 317 11.58 14.35 16.50
C MET A 317 10.06 14.46 16.45
N LEU A 318 9.44 14.79 17.58
CA LEU A 318 8.03 15.17 17.60
C LEU A 318 7.85 16.56 16.98
N ALA A 319 6.81 16.69 16.18
CA ALA A 319 6.32 17.99 15.74
C ALA A 319 5.27 18.55 16.73
N GLN A 320 4.95 19.83 16.61
CA GLN A 320 4.05 20.51 17.55
C GLN A 320 2.67 19.84 17.68
N LYS A 321 2.14 19.27 16.60
CA LYS A 321 0.85 18.59 16.60
C LYS A 321 0.83 17.34 17.48
N ALA A 322 1.95 16.62 17.59
CA ALA A 322 2.04 15.45 18.47
C ALA A 322 1.93 15.83 19.94
N TRP A 323 2.60 16.90 20.37
CA TRP A 323 2.48 17.41 21.75
C TRP A 323 1.03 17.72 22.12
N ARG A 324 0.33 18.47 21.24
CA ARG A 324 -1.09 18.79 21.44
C ARG A 324 -1.96 17.54 21.49
N HIS A 325 -1.72 16.59 20.60
CA HIS A 325 -2.45 15.32 20.56
C HIS A 325 -2.23 14.47 21.81
N LEU A 326 -1.00 14.40 22.33
CA LEU A 326 -0.66 13.67 23.55
C LEU A 326 -1.14 14.38 24.83
N GLY A 327 -1.58 15.64 24.74
CA GLY A 327 -1.90 16.46 25.90
C GLY A 327 -0.67 16.85 26.73
N LEU A 328 0.50 16.86 26.12
CA LEU A 328 1.79 17.16 26.78
C LEU A 328 2.30 18.53 26.36
N ALA A 329 2.99 19.22 27.28
CA ALA A 329 3.65 20.48 26.96
C ALA A 329 4.98 20.21 26.24
N PRO A 330 5.27 20.90 25.12
CA PRO A 330 6.58 20.79 24.48
C PRO A 330 7.67 21.32 25.43
N PRO A 331 8.88 20.76 25.40
CA PRO A 331 10.01 21.31 26.15
C PRO A 331 10.26 22.75 25.71
N LYS A 332 10.56 23.63 26.67
CA LYS A 332 10.93 25.02 26.38
C LYS A 332 12.12 25.01 25.43
N SER A 333 12.04 25.77 24.34
CA SER A 333 13.15 25.84 23.39
C SER A 333 14.34 26.51 24.07
N ALA A 334 15.57 26.11 23.71
CA ALA A 334 16.76 26.79 24.22
C ALA A 334 16.82 28.29 23.83
N ASN A 335 16.02 28.71 22.84
CA ASN A 335 15.85 30.11 22.46
C ASN A 335 14.83 30.88 23.34
N ASP A 336 13.97 30.20 24.10
CA ASP A 336 13.04 30.84 25.04
C ASP A 336 13.66 31.10 26.43
N LEU A 337 14.94 30.73 26.62
CA LEU A 337 15.67 30.97 27.86
C LEU A 337 16.41 32.32 27.87
N PHE A 338 16.36 33.07 26.76
CA PHE A 338 16.97 34.39 26.61
C PHE A 338 15.96 35.49 26.24
N SER A 339 14.65 35.22 26.36
CA SER A 339 13.56 36.18 26.14
C SER A 339 12.88 36.62 27.43
#